data_AF-A0A969HQJ2-F1
#
_entry.id   AF-A0A969HQJ2-F1
#
_cell.length_a   1.000
_cell.length_b   1.000
_cell.length_c   1.000
_cell.angle_alpha   90.00
_cell.angle_beta   90.00
_cell.angle_gamma   90.00
#
_symmetry.space_group_name_H-M   'P 1'
#
loop_
_entity.id
_entity.type
_entity.pdbx_description
1 polymer ?
#
loop_
_entity_poly.entity_id
_entity_poly.type
_entity_poly.pdbx_seq_one_letter_code
_entity_poly.pdbx_strand_id
1 'polypeptide(L)'
;MTAQGLHLATQAREAAPHYEHHHLGYNYRMSNLLAGVGRGQMKVLEQRIQQRRANYAYYRQALADLPMLSFPEEWPGTFSNRWLTCVLTENYPQREQIRAALARENIESRPLW
;
A
#
# COMPACT_ATOMS: atom_id res chain seq x y z
N MET A 1 8.59 14.72 14.79
CA MET A 1 8.25 13.91 15.98
C MET A 1 8.77 14.64 17.19
N THR A 2 7.95 14.86 18.22
CA THR A 2 8.38 15.49 19.48
C THR A 2 9.21 14.50 20.30
N ALA A 3 10.06 15.00 21.20
CA ALA A 3 10.84 14.16 22.11
C ALA A 3 9.95 13.24 22.96
N GLN A 4 8.79 13.75 23.39
CA GLN A 4 7.78 12.99 24.12
C GLN A 4 7.19 11.83 23.30
N GLY A 5 6.88 12.05 22.02
CA GLY A 5 6.36 10.99 21.16
C GLY A 5 7.35 9.83 20.96
N LEU A 6 8.64 10.15 20.81
CA LEU A 6 9.69 9.13 20.69
C LEU A 6 9.85 8.35 22.01
N HIS A 7 9.86 9.03 23.16
CA HIS A 7 9.94 8.39 24.47
C HIS A 7 8.77 7.40 24.67
N LEU A 8 7.52 7.80 24.40
CA LEU A 8 6.36 6.92 24.49
C LEU A 8 6.43 5.73 23.52
N ALA A 9 6.87 5.94 22.28
CA ALA A 9 7.02 4.88 21.28
C ALA A 9 8.18 3.90 21.57
N THR A 10 9.06 4.23 22.51
CA THR A 10 10.24 3.45 22.90
C THR A 10 10.19 3.00 24.36
N GLN A 11 9.00 2.55 24.77
CA GLN A 11 8.66 1.95 26.06
C GLN A 11 8.50 2.93 27.22
N ALA A 12 8.60 4.26 26.99
CA ALA A 12 8.48 5.27 28.03
C ALA A 12 9.39 4.99 29.25
N ARG A 13 10.62 4.56 28.99
CA ARG A 13 11.57 4.23 30.05
C ARG A 13 12.30 5.49 30.52
N GLU A 14 12.29 5.72 31.83
CA GLU A 14 12.99 6.85 32.46
C GLU A 14 14.51 6.66 32.45
N ALA A 15 15.23 7.77 32.62
CA ALA A 15 16.67 7.79 32.75
C ALA A 15 17.11 7.37 34.17
N ALA A 16 16.78 6.15 34.56
CA ALA A 16 17.10 5.55 35.85
C ALA A 16 17.97 4.28 35.68
N PRO A 17 18.72 3.85 36.71
CA PRO A 17 19.52 2.63 36.65
C PRO A 17 18.68 1.34 36.62
N HIS A 18 17.38 1.42 36.94
CA HIS A 18 16.44 0.32 36.92
C HIS A 18 15.34 0.54 35.87
N TYR A 19 14.51 -0.47 35.63
CA TYR A 19 13.36 -0.34 34.72
C TYR A 19 12.26 0.48 35.39
N GLU A 20 12.27 1.78 35.10
CA GLU A 20 11.30 2.74 35.60
C GLU A 20 10.49 3.34 34.45
N HIS A 21 9.18 3.43 34.65
CA HIS A 21 8.21 3.91 33.67
C HIS A 21 7.16 4.76 34.37
N HIS A 22 7.06 6.06 34.03
CA HIS A 22 6.03 6.96 34.60
C HIS A 22 4.79 7.06 33.72
N HIS A 23 4.92 6.66 32.45
CA HIS A 23 3.87 6.72 31.46
C HIS A 23 3.63 5.37 30.79
N LEU A 24 2.42 5.15 30.28
CA LEU A 24 2.13 4.02 29.41
C LEU A 24 2.84 4.21 28.07
N GLY A 25 3.92 3.44 27.86
CA GLY A 25 4.66 3.39 26.61
C GLY A 25 4.31 2.18 25.74
N TYR A 26 4.85 2.19 24.52
CA TYR A 26 4.73 1.13 23.52
C TYR A 26 6.11 0.73 23.01
N ASN A 27 6.23 -0.41 22.34
CA ASN A 27 7.46 -0.79 21.65
C ASN A 27 7.23 -0.79 20.13
N TYR A 28 7.37 0.38 19.50
CA TYR A 28 7.23 0.55 18.05
C TYR A 28 8.57 0.62 17.31
N ARG A 29 9.64 0.13 17.92
CA ARG A 29 10.96 0.10 17.29
C ARG A 29 10.97 -0.89 16.12
N MET A 30 11.47 -0.42 14.98
CA MET A 30 11.80 -1.28 13.84
C MET A 30 13.15 -1.97 14.10
N SER A 31 13.27 -3.25 13.76
CA SER A 31 14.55 -3.96 13.86
C SER A 31 15.53 -3.48 12.78
N ASN A 32 16.83 -3.58 13.07
CA ASN A 32 17.87 -3.22 12.09
C ASN A 32 17.78 -4.04 10.80
N LEU A 33 17.30 -5.29 10.87
CA LEU A 33 17.10 -6.14 9.70
C LEU A 33 16.02 -5.58 8.78
N LEU A 34 14.84 -5.22 9.33
CA LEU A 34 13.75 -4.61 8.56
C LEU A 34 14.17 -3.26 7.99
N ALA A 35 14.89 -2.44 8.77
CA ALA A 35 15.44 -1.18 8.30
C ALA A 35 16.44 -1.37 7.14
N GLY A 36 17.28 -2.41 7.22
CA GLY A 36 18.20 -2.80 6.15
C GLY A 36 17.49 -3.14 4.84
N VAL A 37 16.44 -3.96 4.92
CA VAL A 37 15.58 -4.29 3.76
C VAL A 37 14.92 -3.04 3.19
N GLY A 38 14.35 -2.19 4.06
CA GLY A 38 13.72 -0.93 3.66
C GLY A 38 14.68 -0.01 2.91
N ARG A 39 15.92 0.15 3.39
CA ARG A 39 16.95 0.94 2.68
C ARG A 39 17.25 0.38 1.29
N GLY A 40 17.27 -0.94 1.13
CA GLY A 40 17.39 -1.58 -0.18
C GLY A 40 16.22 -1.25 -1.11
N GLN A 41 14.98 -1.36 -0.60
CA GLN A 41 13.76 -1.03 -1.36
C GLN A 41 13.73 0.45 -1.77
N MET A 42 14.15 1.37 -0.90
CA MET A 42 14.16 2.81 -1.21
C MET A 42 15.07 3.16 -2.39
N LYS A 43 16.16 2.41 -2.62
CA LYS A 43 17.07 2.65 -3.76
C LYS A 43 16.42 2.36 -5.12
N VAL A 44 15.42 1.49 -5.16
CA VAL A 44 14.75 1.07 -6.40
C VAL A 44 13.30 1.56 -6.48
N LEU A 45 12.87 2.40 -5.53
CA LEU A 45 11.48 2.83 -5.40
C LEU A 45 10.93 3.42 -6.71
N GLU A 46 11.66 4.35 -7.33
CA GLU A 46 11.17 5.01 -8.55
C GLU A 46 11.03 4.06 -9.72
N GLN A 47 11.97 3.12 -9.87
CA GLN A 47 11.84 2.05 -10.86
C GLN A 47 10.58 1.21 -10.62
N ARG A 48 10.28 0.88 -9.35
CA ARG A 48 9.06 0.11 -9.00
C ARG A 48 7.79 0.91 -9.27
N ILE A 49 7.78 2.22 -9.00
CA ILE A 49 6.66 3.08 -9.33
C ILE A 49 6.43 3.11 -10.83
N GLN A 50 7.47 3.32 -11.64
CA GLN A 50 7.34 3.34 -13.10
C GLN A 50 6.84 2.00 -13.66
N GLN A 51 7.32 0.87 -13.13
CA GLN A 51 6.83 -0.47 -13.50
C GLN A 51 5.33 -0.63 -13.22
N ARG A 52 4.85 -0.19 -12.05
CA ARG A 52 3.43 -0.26 -11.71
C ARG A 52 2.57 0.64 -12.58
N ARG A 53 3.05 1.84 -12.89
CA ARG A 53 2.37 2.77 -13.82
C ARG A 53 2.29 2.21 -15.24
N ALA A 54 3.35 1.56 -15.71
CA ALA A 54 3.35 0.87 -17.00
C ALA A 54 2.31 -0.26 -17.04
N ASN A 55 2.20 -1.07 -15.99
CA ASN A 55 1.16 -2.10 -15.88
C ASN A 55 -0.25 -1.51 -15.92
N TYR A 56 -0.50 -0.43 -15.17
CA TYR A 56 -1.78 0.27 -15.22
C TYR A 56 -2.11 0.78 -16.63
N ALA A 57 -1.14 1.42 -17.30
CA ALA A 57 -1.33 1.92 -18.66
C ALA A 57 -1.63 0.80 -19.66
N TYR A 58 -0.91 -0.32 -19.56
CA TYR A 58 -1.15 -1.52 -20.37
C TYR A 58 -2.57 -2.03 -20.21
N TYR A 59 -3.04 -2.27 -18.99
CA TYR A 59 -4.42 -2.74 -18.75
C TYR A 59 -5.47 -1.72 -19.18
N ARG A 60 -5.24 -0.43 -18.92
CA ARG A 60 -6.16 0.63 -19.35
C ARG A 60 -6.33 0.63 -20.87
N GLN A 61 -5.26 0.44 -21.62
CA GLN A 61 -5.30 0.36 -23.08
C GLN A 61 -5.92 -0.96 -23.56
N ALA A 62 -5.48 -2.10 -23.02
CA ALA A 62 -5.93 -3.42 -23.46
C ALA A 62 -7.40 -3.71 -23.15
N LEU A 63 -7.98 -3.04 -22.16
CA LEU A 63 -9.37 -3.21 -21.73
C LEU A 63 -10.25 -1.99 -22.03
N ALA A 64 -9.75 -1.03 -22.83
CA ALA A 64 -10.45 0.23 -23.12
C ALA A 64 -11.81 0.03 -23.81
N ASP A 65 -11.94 -1.04 -24.60
CA ASP A 65 -13.14 -1.34 -25.39
C ASP A 65 -14.22 -2.09 -24.59
N LEU A 66 -14.01 -2.34 -23.30
CA LEU A 66 -14.99 -3.00 -22.43
C LEU A 66 -15.88 -1.95 -21.75
N PRO A 67 -17.13 -1.73 -22.22
CA PRO A 67 -17.98 -0.65 -21.71
C PRO A 67 -18.41 -0.86 -20.25
N MET A 68 -18.31 -2.09 -19.75
CA MET A 68 -18.61 -2.46 -18.36
C MET A 68 -17.52 -2.06 -17.36
N LEU A 69 -16.36 -1.60 -17.82
CA LEU A 69 -15.23 -1.21 -16.99
C LEU A 69 -14.91 0.26 -17.20
N SER A 70 -14.64 0.96 -16.11
CA SER A 70 -13.90 2.22 -16.16
C SER A 70 -12.69 2.18 -15.25
N PHE A 71 -11.75 3.09 -15.43
CA PHE A 71 -10.52 3.14 -14.65
C PHE A 71 -10.49 4.43 -13.82
N PRO A 72 -10.07 4.38 -12.55
CA PRO A 72 -9.94 5.59 -11.74
C PRO A 72 -8.83 6.48 -12.33
N GLU A 73 -9.16 7.74 -12.54
CA GLU A 73 -8.21 8.76 -12.98
C GLU A 73 -7.37 9.28 -11.80
N GLU A 74 -6.26 9.94 -12.12
CA GLU A 74 -5.49 10.69 -11.13
C GLU A 74 -6.16 12.05 -10.90
N TRP A 75 -6.25 12.47 -9.64
CA TRP A 75 -6.74 13.80 -9.33
C TRP A 75 -5.72 14.87 -9.78
N PRO A 76 -6.17 16.05 -10.24
CA PRO A 76 -5.27 17.12 -10.64
C PRO A 76 -4.25 17.48 -9.55
N GLY A 77 -2.98 17.63 -9.92
CA GLY A 77 -1.89 17.94 -8.99
C GLY A 77 -1.40 16.75 -8.15
N THR A 78 -1.90 15.53 -8.39
CA THR A 78 -1.46 14.32 -7.68
C THR A 78 -0.61 13.41 -8.57
N PHE A 79 0.20 12.56 -7.94
CA PHE A 79 0.95 11.52 -8.60
C PHE A 79 0.76 10.19 -7.88
N SER A 80 -0.02 9.30 -8.48
CA SER A 80 -0.29 7.96 -7.97
C SER A 80 0.87 7.03 -8.29
N ASN A 81 1.30 6.23 -7.32
CA ASN A 81 2.21 5.14 -7.59
C ASN A 81 1.55 3.96 -8.34
N ARG A 82 0.22 4.03 -8.56
CA ARG A 82 -0.61 2.97 -9.13
C ARG A 82 -0.33 1.61 -8.48
N TRP A 83 -0.25 1.58 -7.14
CA TRP A 83 0.04 0.37 -6.36
C TRP A 83 -0.77 -0.84 -6.85
N LEU A 84 -2.06 -0.61 -7.09
CA LEU A 84 -2.99 -1.54 -7.72
C LEU A 84 -3.49 -0.96 -9.04
N THR A 85 -3.73 -1.85 -10.02
CA THR A 85 -4.55 -1.51 -11.19
C THR A 85 -6.00 -1.83 -10.82
N CYS A 86 -6.77 -0.80 -10.52
CA CYS A 86 -8.19 -0.94 -10.17
C CYS A 86 -9.07 -0.64 -11.39
N VAL A 87 -10.18 -1.34 -11.48
CA VAL A 87 -11.29 -1.04 -12.38
C VAL A 87 -12.55 -0.77 -11.55
N LEU A 88 -13.41 0.10 -12.06
CA LEU A 88 -14.72 0.37 -11.52
C LEU A 88 -15.75 -0.40 -12.34
N THR A 89 -16.70 -0.99 -11.65
CA THR A 89 -17.84 -1.72 -12.21
C THR A 89 -19.12 -1.05 -11.73
N GLU A 90 -20.21 -1.20 -12.46
CA GLU A 90 -21.48 -0.53 -12.15
C GLU A 90 -22.06 -0.94 -10.79
N ASN A 91 -21.91 -2.22 -10.42
CA ASN A 91 -22.50 -2.76 -9.20
C ASN A 91 -21.74 -3.98 -8.66
N TYR A 92 -22.11 -4.38 -7.43
CA TYR A 92 -21.52 -5.52 -6.73
C TYR A 92 -21.67 -6.86 -7.49
N PRO A 93 -22.85 -7.25 -8.02
CA PRO A 93 -22.99 -8.50 -8.77
C PRO A 93 -22.04 -8.61 -9.95
N GLN A 94 -21.91 -7.55 -10.77
CA GLN A 94 -21.00 -7.53 -11.91
C GLN A 94 -19.55 -7.69 -11.47
N ARG A 95 -19.12 -6.95 -10.42
CA ARG A 95 -17.78 -7.09 -9.84
C ARG A 95 -17.47 -8.53 -9.42
N GLU A 96 -18.41 -9.19 -8.73
CA GLU A 96 -18.21 -10.56 -8.26
C GLU A 96 -18.20 -11.60 -9.38
N GLN A 97 -19.01 -11.40 -10.42
CA GLN A 97 -18.95 -12.24 -11.62
C GLN A 97 -17.57 -12.18 -12.27
N ILE A 98 -16.99 -10.97 -12.43
CA ILE A 98 -15.63 -10.79 -12.95
C ILE A 98 -14.60 -11.46 -12.04
N ARG A 99 -14.64 -11.21 -10.72
CA ARG A 99 -13.69 -11.81 -9.77
C ARG A 99 -13.74 -13.34 -9.81
N ALA A 100 -14.94 -13.92 -9.83
CA ALA A 100 -15.13 -15.36 -9.89
C ALA A 100 -14.66 -15.95 -11.23
N ALA A 101 -14.91 -15.26 -12.35
CA ALA A 101 -14.42 -15.67 -13.67
C ALA A 101 -12.89 -15.67 -13.72
N LEU A 102 -12.24 -14.58 -13.27
CA LEU A 102 -10.78 -14.50 -13.18
C LEU A 102 -10.20 -15.61 -12.29
N ALA A 103 -10.84 -15.91 -11.15
CA ALA A 103 -10.37 -16.97 -10.26
C ALA A 103 -10.41 -18.37 -10.89
N ARG A 104 -11.40 -18.67 -11.76
CA ARG A 104 -11.46 -19.95 -12.50
C ARG A 104 -10.28 -20.10 -13.48
N GLU A 105 -9.79 -18.99 -14.00
CA GLU A 105 -8.62 -18.92 -14.87
C GLU A 105 -7.30 -18.75 -14.08
N ASN A 106 -7.32 -18.94 -12.76
CA ASN A 106 -6.17 -18.77 -11.87
C ASN A 106 -5.58 -17.34 -11.91
N ILE A 107 -6.42 -16.33 -12.17
CA ILE A 107 -6.05 -14.91 -12.13
C ILE A 107 -6.57 -14.31 -10.82
N GLU A 108 -5.65 -13.97 -9.93
CA GLU A 108 -6.00 -13.38 -8.64
C GLU A 108 -6.52 -11.95 -8.80
N SER A 109 -7.69 -11.68 -8.24
CA SER A 109 -8.26 -10.33 -8.09
C SER A 109 -8.95 -10.18 -6.72
N ARG A 110 -9.15 -8.93 -6.28
CA ARG A 110 -9.70 -8.60 -4.97
C ARG A 110 -10.67 -7.42 -5.06
N PRO A 111 -11.77 -7.41 -4.28
CA PRO A 111 -12.53 -6.18 -4.05
C PRO A 111 -11.66 -5.18 -3.26
N LEU A 112 -11.88 -3.89 -3.49
CA LEU A 112 -11.31 -2.83 -2.64
C LEU A 112 -12.06 -2.80 -1.30
N TRP A 113 -11.37 -2.38 -0.23
CA TRP A 113 -11.87 -2.33 1.14
C TRP A 113 -13.08 -1.40 1.34
#